data_AF-A0A091AEM8-F1
#
_entry.id   AF-A0A091AEM8-F1
#
_cell.length_a   1.000
_cell.length_b   1.000
_cell.length_c   1.000
_cell.angle_alpha   90.00
_cell.angle_beta   90.00
_cell.angle_gamma   90.00
#
_symmetry.space_group_name_H-M   'P 1'
#
loop_
_entity.id
_entity.type
_entity.pdbx_description
1 polymer ?
#
loop_
_entity_poly.entity_id
_entity_poly.type
_entity_poly.pdbx_seq_one_letter_code
_entity_poly.pdbx_strand_id
1 'polypeptide(L)'
;MGLLDGFEKLINEHGSAVILKERIALANDKYSALEVEVNALRSENETLHRDNGKLKETVRVLEEKLSHNNDPFKFDEKTGTFINSADGLRYCAKCKAKNNLSPLKNGSYGWECPVCDSKFSDPERPRSMGVRVSRG
;
A
#
# COMPACT_ATOMS: atom_id res chain seq x y z
N MET A 1 33.02 -12.84 77.30
CA MET A 1 32.99 -13.22 75.88
C MET A 1 33.99 -14.34 75.70
N GLY A 2 33.47 -15.56 75.56
CA GLY A 2 34.31 -16.76 75.49
C GLY A 2 34.85 -16.98 74.08
N LEU A 3 35.87 -17.83 73.95
CA LEU A 3 36.46 -18.23 72.67
C LEU A 3 35.39 -18.75 71.67
N LEU A 4 34.33 -19.37 72.19
CA LEU A 4 33.22 -19.93 71.42
C LEU A 4 32.31 -18.87 70.78
N ASP A 5 32.09 -17.72 71.43
CA ASP A 5 31.34 -16.58 70.84
C ASP A 5 32.05 -16.03 69.59
N GLY A 6 33.39 -16.06 69.61
CA GLY A 6 34.21 -15.62 68.48
C GLY A 6 34.05 -16.52 67.25
N PHE A 7 33.97 -17.84 67.45
CA PHE A 7 33.75 -18.80 66.38
C PHE A 7 32.35 -18.71 65.76
N GLU A 8 31.31 -18.54 66.58
CA GLU A 8 29.93 -18.44 66.11
C GLU A 8 29.71 -17.17 65.25
N LYS A 9 30.37 -16.06 65.64
CA LYS A 9 30.36 -14.82 64.86
C LYS A 9 31.07 -14.96 63.52
N LEU A 10 32.24 -15.60 63.49
CA LEU A 10 32.99 -15.88 62.26
C LEU A 10 32.22 -16.79 61.29
N ILE A 11 31.52 -17.79 61.81
CA ILE A 11 30.68 -18.69 61.00
C ILE A 11 29.54 -17.90 60.33
N ASN A 12 28.87 -17.02 61.07
CA ASN A 12 27.79 -16.18 60.52
C ASN A 12 28.31 -15.18 59.48
N GLU A 13 29.44 -14.54 59.74
CA GLU A 13 30.08 -13.61 58.80
C GLU A 13 30.50 -14.35 57.51
N HIS A 14 31.11 -15.53 57.63
CA HIS A 14 31.46 -16.35 56.48
C HIS A 14 30.22 -16.79 55.68
N GLY A 15 29.16 -17.24 56.36
CA GLY A 15 27.89 -17.60 55.71
C GLY A 15 27.29 -16.42 54.94
N SER A 16 27.27 -15.23 55.53
CA SER A 16 26.77 -14.02 54.87
C SER A 16 27.62 -13.60 53.65
N ALA A 17 28.94 -13.77 53.72
CA ALA A 17 29.85 -13.47 52.62
C ALA A 17 29.68 -14.45 51.44
N VAL A 18 29.42 -15.72 51.70
CA VAL A 18 29.12 -16.72 50.65
C VAL A 18 27.82 -16.37 49.93
N ILE A 19 26.76 -16.08 50.68
CA ILE A 19 25.45 -15.68 50.10
C ILE A 19 25.61 -14.41 49.25
N LEU A 20 26.40 -13.43 49.72
CA LEU A 20 26.64 -12.21 48.97
C LEU A 20 27.37 -12.48 47.65
N LYS A 21 28.38 -13.34 47.66
CA LYS A 21 29.11 -13.75 46.44
C LYS A 21 28.17 -14.41 45.42
N GLU A 22 27.31 -15.31 45.86
CA GLU A 22 26.32 -15.96 44.99
C GLU A 22 25.35 -14.95 44.37
N ARG A 23 24.89 -13.96 45.16
CA ARG A 23 24.01 -12.90 44.65
C ARG A 23 24.70 -11.98 43.65
N ILE A 24 25.98 -11.67 43.87
CA ILE A 24 26.78 -10.88 42.92
C ILE A 24 26.97 -11.65 41.62
N ALA A 25 27.30 -12.95 41.69
CA ALA A 25 27.42 -13.81 40.52
C ALA A 25 26.11 -13.84 39.71
N LEU A 26 24.99 -14.09 40.38
CA LEU A 26 23.66 -14.08 39.75
C LEU A 26 23.31 -12.71 39.13
N ALA A 27 23.68 -11.61 39.80
CA ALA A 27 23.46 -10.27 39.26
C ALA A 27 24.28 -10.05 37.98
N ASN A 28 25.55 -10.45 37.98
CA ASN A 28 26.43 -10.34 36.81
C ASN A 28 25.90 -11.17 35.64
N ASP A 29 25.43 -12.39 35.89
CA ASP A 29 24.83 -13.23 34.85
C ASP A 29 23.60 -12.56 34.22
N LYS A 30 22.74 -11.96 35.06
CA LYS A 30 21.57 -11.20 34.58
C LYS A 30 21.97 -9.95 33.80
N TYR A 31 22.99 -9.21 34.24
CA TYR A 31 23.48 -8.04 33.52
C TYR A 31 24.06 -8.42 32.15
N SER A 32 24.84 -9.50 32.09
CA SER A 32 25.39 -10.02 30.83
C SER A 32 24.29 -10.44 29.86
N ALA A 33 23.28 -11.17 30.34
CA ALA A 33 22.13 -11.55 29.51
C ALA A 33 21.35 -10.33 28.99
N LEU A 34 21.13 -9.34 29.85
CA LEU A 34 20.41 -8.12 29.48
C LEU A 34 21.21 -7.28 28.47
N GLU A 35 22.52 -7.21 28.59
CA GLU A 35 23.38 -6.50 27.63
C GLU A 35 23.30 -7.15 26.24
N VAL A 36 23.27 -8.49 26.17
CA VAL A 36 23.07 -9.22 24.91
C VAL A 36 21.71 -8.89 24.31
N GLU A 37 20.64 -8.89 25.11
CA GLU A 37 19.29 -8.58 24.63
C GLU A 37 19.17 -7.14 24.12
N VAL A 38 19.73 -6.17 24.85
CA VAL A 38 19.75 -4.76 24.44
C VAL A 38 20.48 -4.59 23.11
N ASN A 39 21.61 -5.27 22.92
CA ASN A 39 22.36 -5.22 21.67
C ASN A 39 21.60 -5.86 20.50
N ALA A 40 20.92 -6.99 20.74
CA ALA A 40 20.07 -7.64 19.74
C ALA A 40 18.91 -6.72 19.32
N LEU A 41 18.19 -6.15 20.29
CA LEU A 41 17.06 -5.23 20.04
C LEU A 41 17.49 -3.95 19.33
N ARG A 42 18.69 -3.42 19.62
CA ARG A 42 19.25 -2.26 18.90
C ARG A 42 19.51 -2.60 17.42
N SER A 43 20.16 -3.74 17.15
CA SER A 43 20.42 -4.21 15.78
C SER A 43 19.12 -4.43 14.98
N GLU A 44 18.10 -5.01 15.63
CA GLU A 44 16.79 -5.20 15.02
C GLU A 44 16.12 -3.87 14.71
N ASN A 45 16.13 -2.91 15.64
CA ASN A 45 15.59 -1.57 15.41
C ASN A 45 16.27 -0.87 14.25
N GLU A 46 17.60 -0.93 14.16
CA GLU A 46 18.34 -0.33 13.04
C GLU A 46 17.97 -0.97 11.69
N THR A 47 17.69 -2.27 11.68
CA THR A 47 17.26 -3.00 10.48
C THR A 47 15.85 -2.58 10.08
N LEU A 48 14.92 -2.57 11.04
CA LEU A 48 13.54 -2.12 10.83
C LEU A 48 13.46 -0.66 10.39
N HIS A 49 14.31 0.21 10.91
CA HIS A 49 14.39 1.62 10.48
C HIS A 49 14.87 1.73 9.03
N ARG A 50 15.88 0.95 8.63
CA ARG A 50 16.37 0.92 7.25
C ARG A 50 15.28 0.43 6.29
N ASP A 51 14.58 -0.63 6.63
CA ASP A 51 13.55 -1.19 5.77
C ASP A 51 12.31 -0.30 5.71
N ASN A 52 11.92 0.34 6.82
CA ASN A 52 10.91 1.39 6.80
C ASN A 52 11.28 2.55 5.87
N GLY A 53 12.56 2.95 5.86
CA GLY A 53 13.05 3.98 4.93
C GLY A 53 12.87 3.57 3.47
N LYS A 54 13.27 2.35 3.11
CA LYS A 54 13.09 1.80 1.76
C LYS A 54 11.62 1.71 1.37
N LEU A 55 10.77 1.20 2.27
CA LEU A 55 9.34 1.06 2.00
C LEU A 55 8.67 2.41 1.77
N LYS A 56 8.97 3.42 2.61
CA LYS A 56 8.46 4.79 2.41
C LYS A 56 8.87 5.37 1.07
N GLU A 57 10.11 5.13 0.64
CA GLU A 57 10.58 5.57 -0.67
C GLU A 57 9.84 4.86 -1.81
N THR A 58 9.63 3.54 -1.70
CA THR A 58 8.88 2.79 -2.72
C THR A 58 7.43 3.26 -2.82
N VAL A 59 6.79 3.56 -1.68
CA VAL A 59 5.44 4.11 -1.65
C VAL A 59 5.42 5.46 -2.35
N ARG A 60 6.35 6.36 -2.02
CA ARG A 60 6.46 7.68 -2.65
C ARG A 60 6.58 7.57 -4.17
N VAL A 61 7.47 6.70 -4.67
CA VAL A 61 7.67 6.49 -6.12
C VAL A 61 6.44 5.90 -6.79
N LEU A 62 5.75 4.97 -6.13
CA LEU A 62 4.53 4.37 -6.69
C LEU A 62 3.36 5.36 -6.71
N GLU A 63 3.19 6.16 -5.65
CA GLU A 63 2.21 7.24 -5.59
C GLU A 63 2.47 8.28 -6.69
N GLU A 64 3.74 8.66 -6.90
CA GLU A 64 4.13 9.55 -8.00
C GLU A 64 3.75 8.93 -9.35
N LYS A 65 4.08 7.66 -9.59
CA LYS A 65 3.71 6.95 -10.83
C LYS A 65 2.20 6.87 -11.03
N LEU A 66 1.42 6.67 -9.98
CA LEU A 66 -0.04 6.63 -10.05
C LEU A 66 -0.63 8.01 -10.32
N SER A 67 -0.07 9.06 -9.72
CA SER A 67 -0.51 10.45 -9.99
C SER A 67 -0.34 10.83 -11.47
N HIS A 68 0.71 10.33 -12.13
CA HIS A 68 0.94 10.55 -13.55
C HIS A 68 0.11 9.63 -14.47
N ASN A 69 -0.37 8.49 -13.98
CA ASN A 69 -1.13 7.50 -14.75
C ASN A 69 -2.64 7.53 -14.50
N ASN A 70 -3.15 8.52 -13.77
CA ASN A 70 -4.57 8.69 -13.47
C ASN A 70 -5.33 9.25 -14.68
N ASP A 71 -5.26 8.56 -15.82
CA ASP A 71 -6.07 8.86 -16.99
C ASP A 71 -7.52 8.41 -16.67
N PRO A 72 -8.47 9.34 -16.50
CA PRO A 72 -9.84 8.99 -16.11
C PRO A 72 -10.59 8.26 -17.23
N PHE A 73 -10.01 8.18 -18.43
CA PHE A 73 -10.60 7.57 -19.61
C PHE A 73 -10.18 6.11 -19.79
N LYS A 74 -11.12 5.19 -19.61
CA LYS A 74 -10.96 3.76 -19.89
C LYS A 74 -11.30 3.45 -21.35
N PHE A 75 -10.43 2.73 -22.06
CA PHE A 75 -10.75 2.27 -23.42
C PHE A 75 -11.74 1.10 -23.40
N ASP A 76 -12.78 1.18 -24.21
CA ASP A 76 -13.76 0.12 -24.45
C ASP A 76 -13.50 -0.53 -25.82
N GLU A 77 -12.89 -1.72 -25.79
CA GLU A 77 -12.50 -2.47 -26.99
C GLU A 77 -13.70 -2.84 -27.87
N LYS A 78 -14.89 -3.04 -27.28
CA LYS A 78 -16.08 -3.46 -28.04
C LYS A 78 -16.59 -2.37 -28.96
N THR A 79 -16.49 -1.12 -28.51
CA THR A 79 -17.04 0.05 -29.20
C THR A 79 -15.94 0.88 -29.86
N GLY A 80 -14.67 0.67 -29.50
CA GLY A 80 -13.54 1.47 -29.96
C GLY A 80 -13.58 2.91 -29.41
N THR A 81 -14.26 3.12 -28.27
CA THR A 81 -14.44 4.44 -27.64
C THR A 81 -13.77 4.49 -26.27
N PHE A 82 -13.50 5.69 -25.75
CA PHE A 82 -13.08 5.88 -24.36
C PHE A 82 -14.28 6.25 -23.49
N ILE A 83 -14.37 5.72 -22.29
CA ILE A 83 -15.36 6.09 -21.28
C ILE A 83 -14.63 6.84 -20.18
N ASN A 84 -15.05 8.06 -19.90
CA ASN A 84 -14.51 8.80 -18.77
C ASN A 84 -15.23 8.36 -17.49
N SER A 85 -14.44 7.98 -16.49
CA SER A 85 -14.93 7.44 -15.22
C SER A 85 -15.60 8.51 -14.33
N ALA A 86 -15.35 9.80 -14.60
CA ALA A 86 -15.92 10.91 -13.83
C ALA A 86 -17.34 11.29 -14.27
N ASP A 87 -17.63 11.27 -15.57
CA ASP A 87 -18.92 11.71 -16.16
C ASP A 87 -19.73 10.56 -16.79
N GLY A 88 -19.13 9.38 -16.94
CA GLY A 88 -19.73 8.24 -17.63
C GLY A 88 -19.91 8.43 -19.14
N LEU A 89 -19.38 9.51 -19.71
CA LEU A 89 -19.56 9.86 -21.12
C LEU A 89 -18.54 9.15 -22.00
N ARG A 90 -18.95 8.91 -23.26
CA ARG A 90 -18.10 8.29 -24.29
C ARG A 90 -17.39 9.33 -25.12
N TYR A 91 -16.13 9.06 -25.47
CA TYR A 91 -15.24 9.93 -26.19
C TYR A 91 -14.57 9.19 -27.36
N CYS A 92 -14.26 9.93 -28.43
CA CYS A 92 -13.63 9.39 -29.62
C CYS A 92 -12.16 9.01 -29.38
N ALA A 93 -11.79 7.76 -29.71
CA ALA A 93 -10.39 7.32 -29.59
C ALA A 93 -9.42 8.09 -30.50
N LYS A 94 -9.83 8.44 -31.71
CA LYS A 94 -9.00 9.19 -32.66
C LYS A 94 -8.74 10.63 -32.20
N CYS A 95 -9.76 11.28 -31.64
CA CYS A 95 -9.63 12.67 -31.20
C CYS A 95 -8.97 12.79 -29.82
N LYS A 96 -9.12 11.78 -28.95
CA LYS A 96 -8.35 11.69 -27.69
C LYS A 96 -6.84 11.69 -27.95
N ALA A 97 -6.36 10.91 -28.93
CA ALA A 97 -4.94 10.88 -29.30
C ALA A 97 -4.39 12.23 -29.80
N LYS A 98 -5.27 13.14 -30.24
CA LYS A 98 -4.94 14.50 -30.70
C LYS A 98 -5.26 15.57 -29.65
N ASN A 99 -5.61 15.18 -28.43
CA ASN A 99 -6.04 16.05 -27.34
C ASN A 99 -7.26 16.95 -27.65
N ASN A 100 -8.10 16.54 -28.62
CA ASN A 100 -9.36 17.22 -28.94
C ASN A 100 -10.54 16.43 -28.36
N LEU A 101 -10.83 16.67 -27.09
CA LEU A 101 -11.86 15.92 -26.36
C LEU A 101 -13.23 16.55 -26.58
N SER A 102 -14.17 15.73 -27.06
CA SER A 102 -15.59 16.08 -27.08
C SER A 102 -16.40 14.80 -26.88
N PRO A 103 -17.43 14.82 -26.02
CA PRO A 103 -18.33 13.69 -25.87
C PRO A 103 -18.96 13.30 -27.22
N LEU A 104 -19.10 12.01 -27.45
CA LEU A 104 -19.79 11.50 -28.62
C LEU A 104 -21.29 11.84 -28.53
N LYS A 105 -21.89 12.18 -29.68
CA LYS A 105 -23.32 12.46 -29.80
C LYS A 105 -24.06 11.24 -30.31
N ASN A 106 -25.33 11.09 -29.94
CA ASN A 106 -26.20 10.08 -30.53
C ASN A 106 -26.55 10.48 -31.97
N GLY A 107 -26.08 9.71 -32.95
CA GLY A 107 -26.48 9.80 -34.36
C GLY A 107 -27.53 8.75 -34.72
N SER A 108 -27.84 8.59 -36.02
CA SER A 108 -28.91 7.70 -36.50
C SER A 108 -28.64 6.20 -36.30
N TYR A 109 -27.37 5.78 -36.36
CA TYR A 109 -26.98 4.35 -36.30
C TYR A 109 -26.08 3.99 -35.11
N GLY A 110 -25.72 4.97 -34.28
CA GLY A 110 -24.82 4.79 -33.15
C GLY A 110 -24.35 6.13 -32.61
N TRP A 111 -23.11 6.17 -32.15
CA TRP A 111 -22.47 7.40 -31.68
C TRP A 111 -21.63 8.05 -32.77
N GLU A 112 -21.64 9.37 -32.84
CA GLU A 112 -20.90 10.15 -33.82
C GLU A 112 -20.02 11.18 -33.11
N CYS A 113 -18.76 11.29 -33.53
CA CYS A 113 -17.83 12.27 -32.99
C CYS A 113 -18.05 13.64 -33.66
N PRO A 114 -18.34 14.71 -32.91
CA PRO A 114 -18.58 16.03 -33.49
C PRO A 114 -17.32 16.73 -34.04
N VAL A 115 -16.13 16.16 -33.80
CA VAL A 115 -14.83 16.75 -34.19
C VAL A 115 -14.28 16.14 -35.48
N CYS A 116 -14.48 14.84 -35.68
CA CYS A 116 -13.90 14.11 -36.83
C CYS A 116 -14.92 13.25 -37.59
N ASP A 117 -16.21 13.38 -37.26
CA ASP A 117 -17.34 12.65 -37.87
C ASP A 117 -17.21 11.12 -37.87
N SER A 118 -16.30 10.57 -37.06
CA SER A 118 -16.15 9.13 -36.91
C SER A 118 -17.37 8.56 -36.20
N LYS A 119 -17.88 7.46 -36.77
CA LYS A 119 -19.06 6.75 -36.27
C LYS A 119 -18.64 5.51 -35.49
N PHE A 120 -19.33 5.27 -34.38
CA PHE A 120 -19.08 4.15 -33.48
C PHE A 120 -20.40 3.41 -33.27
N SER A 121 -20.32 2.07 -33.27
CA SER A 121 -21.48 1.22 -33.06
C SER A 121 -21.95 1.31 -31.61
N ASP A 122 -23.25 1.42 -31.42
CA ASP A 122 -23.92 1.35 -30.12
C ASP A 122 -24.62 -0.03 -29.98
N PRO A 123 -24.00 -1.01 -29.30
CA PRO A 123 -24.53 -2.37 -29.22
C PRO A 123 -25.84 -2.49 -28.43
N GLU A 124 -26.12 -1.52 -27.55
CA GLU A 124 -27.30 -1.52 -26.68
C GLU A 124 -28.50 -0.81 -27.33
N ARG A 125 -28.29 -0.20 -28.50
CA ARG A 125 -29.36 0.48 -29.22
C ARG A 125 -30.47 -0.51 -29.60
N PRO A 126 -31.73 -0.25 -29.20
CA PRO A 126 -32.84 -1.06 -29.67
C PRO A 126 -32.92 -0.95 -31.20
N ARG A 127 -32.83 -2.09 -31.90
CA ARG A 127 -33.03 -2.13 -33.35
C ARG A 127 -34.40 -1.53 -33.60
N SER A 128 -34.47 -0.42 -34.34
CA SER A 128 -35.74 0.16 -34.75
C SER A 128 -36.50 -0.90 -35.54
N MET A 129 -37.50 -1.54 -34.93
CA MET A 129 -38.44 -2.37 -35.67
C MET A 129 -39.09 -1.44 -36.68
N GLY A 130 -38.81 -1.68 -37.96
CA GLY A 130 -39.36 -0.89 -39.06
C GLY A 130 -40.89 -0.84 -38.93
N VAL A 131 -41.42 0.37 -38.79
CA VAL A 131 -42.85 0.63 -38.90
C VAL A 131 -43.24 0.20 -40.32
N ARG A 132 -43.93 -0.94 -40.45
CA ARG A 132 -44.59 -1.32 -41.71
C ARG A 132 -45.65 -0.28 -41.98
N VAL A 133 -45.38 0.62 -42.93
CA VAL A 133 -46.39 1.52 -43.48
C VAL A 133 -47.32 0.65 -44.34
N SER A 134 -48.46 0.24 -43.78
CA SER A 134 -49.56 -0.32 -44.56
C SER A 134 -50.12 0.80 -45.44
N ARG A 135 -49.83 0.74 -46.73
CA ARG A 135 -50.54 1.54 -47.74
C ARG A 135 -51.95 0.97 -47.89
N GLY A 136 -52.95 1.78 -47.56
CA GLY A 136 -54.35 1.55 -47.94
C GLY A 136 -54.63 1.99 -49.37
#